data_AF-A0A7S4DMP9-F1
#
_entry.id   AF-A0A7S4DMP9-F1
#
_cell.length_a   1.000
_cell.length_b   1.000
_cell.length_c   1.000
_cell.angle_alpha   90.00
_cell.angle_beta   90.00
_cell.angle_gamma   90.00
#
_symmetry.space_group_name_H-M   'P 1'
#
loop_
_entity.id
_entity.type
_entity.pdbx_description
1 polymer ?
#
loop_
_entity_poly.entity_id
_entity_poly.type
_entity_poly.pdbx_seq_one_letter_code
_entity_poly.pdbx_strand_id
1 'polypeptide(L)'
;RAGLAAVAALVRDSRSLESLRLYLNGIDHQGAIMLADALMLNASVVELDVGANPLGSHGVFSLAVMLGRNAQLSSLDIRGCEVGYGYARPVNTPPLPAHATPTSSSQQPQRTSSGEDGKGVGVRMRRGGRGG
;
A
#
# COMPACT_ATOMS: atom_id res chain seq x y z
N ARG A 1 22.26 -7.18 -7.70
CA ARG A 1 21.95 -5.73 -7.84
C ARG A 1 22.76 -5.03 -8.93
N ALA A 2 24.10 -5.12 -8.95
CA ALA A 2 24.92 -4.47 -10.00
C ALA A 2 24.58 -4.93 -11.44
N GLY A 3 24.21 -6.20 -11.64
CA GLY A 3 23.82 -6.70 -12.96
C GLY A 3 22.60 -6.00 -13.56
N LEU A 4 21.56 -5.74 -12.76
CA LEU A 4 20.36 -5.03 -13.22
C LEU A 4 20.62 -3.56 -13.53
N ALA A 5 21.50 -2.90 -12.78
CA ALA A 5 21.90 -1.52 -13.07
C ALA A 5 22.61 -1.41 -14.43
N ALA A 6 23.48 -2.38 -14.74
CA ALA A 6 24.14 -2.45 -16.04
C ALA A 6 23.15 -2.73 -17.17
N VAL A 7 22.19 -3.65 -16.95
CA VAL A 7 21.11 -3.92 -17.93
C VAL A 7 20.26 -2.68 -18.15
N ALA A 8 19.85 -1.97 -17.09
CA ALA A 8 19.07 -0.74 -17.20
C ALA A 8 19.82 0.34 -18.00
N ALA A 9 21.12 0.53 -17.74
CA ALA A 9 21.94 1.46 -18.50
C ALA A 9 22.07 1.06 -19.98
N LEU A 10 22.30 -0.24 -20.24
CA LEU A 10 22.37 -0.78 -21.60
C LEU A 10 21.05 -0.57 -22.34
N VAL A 11 19.92 -0.88 -21.70
CA VAL A 11 18.58 -0.69 -22.27
C VAL A 11 18.38 0.78 -22.60
N ARG A 12 18.68 1.69 -21.67
CA ARG A 12 18.51 3.14 -21.91
C ARG A 12 19.31 3.63 -23.13
N ASP A 13 20.55 3.18 -23.29
CA ASP A 13 21.44 3.69 -24.32
C ASP A 13 21.30 2.94 -25.67
N SER A 14 20.67 1.76 -25.67
CA SER A 14 20.46 0.93 -26.86
C SER A 14 19.35 1.49 -27.76
N ARG A 15 19.68 1.80 -29.01
CA ARG A 15 18.69 2.28 -30.01
C ARG A 15 18.16 1.21 -30.97
N SER A 16 18.68 -0.02 -30.87
CA SER A 16 18.35 -1.13 -31.76
C SER A 16 17.84 -2.36 -31.00
N LEU A 17 17.70 -2.27 -29.68
CA LEU A 17 17.22 -3.39 -28.87
C LEU A 17 15.69 -3.41 -28.92
N GLU A 18 15.13 -4.38 -29.63
CA GLU A 18 13.68 -4.51 -29.81
C GLU A 18 13.05 -5.48 -28.80
N SER A 19 13.77 -6.53 -28.40
CA SER A 19 13.25 -7.58 -27.50
C SER A 19 14.23 -7.83 -26.35
N LEU A 20 13.72 -7.76 -25.12
CA LEU A 20 14.48 -7.98 -23.89
C LEU A 20 13.86 -9.12 -23.08
N ARG A 21 14.60 -10.22 -22.92
CA ARG A 21 14.18 -11.38 -22.12
C ARG A 21 15.03 -11.52 -20.87
N LEU A 22 14.38 -11.42 -19.73
CA LEU A 22 14.96 -11.49 -18.39
C LEU A 22 14.22 -12.50 -17.49
N TYR A 23 13.60 -13.51 -18.09
CA TYR A 23 12.95 -14.61 -17.39
C TYR A 23 13.88 -15.29 -16.35
N LEU A 24 13.36 -15.59 -15.15
CA LEU A 24 14.11 -16.27 -14.07
C LEU A 24 15.47 -15.65 -13.70
N ASN A 25 15.60 -14.32 -13.75
CA ASN A 25 16.85 -13.62 -13.38
C ASN A 25 16.88 -13.14 -11.92
N GLY A 26 15.90 -13.51 -11.10
CA GLY A 26 15.82 -13.08 -9.70
C GLY A 26 15.66 -11.56 -9.58
N ILE A 27 14.93 -10.94 -10.50
CA ILE A 27 14.65 -9.50 -10.48
C ILE A 27 13.73 -9.18 -9.31
N ASP A 28 14.25 -8.46 -8.31
CA ASP A 28 13.48 -7.93 -7.19
C ASP A 28 12.68 -6.68 -7.59
N HIS A 29 11.77 -6.23 -6.73
CA HIS A 29 11.01 -4.99 -6.91
C HIS A 29 11.88 -3.77 -7.27
N GLN A 30 13.09 -3.69 -6.70
CA GLN A 30 13.99 -2.58 -6.97
C GLN A 30 14.62 -2.66 -8.36
N GLY A 31 14.99 -3.86 -8.80
CA GLY A 31 15.40 -4.10 -10.18
C GLY A 31 14.30 -3.77 -11.18
N ALA A 32 13.05 -4.12 -10.88
CA ALA A 32 11.91 -3.82 -11.74
C ALA A 32 11.67 -2.31 -11.90
N ILE A 33 11.82 -1.53 -10.83
CA ILE A 33 11.73 -0.06 -10.86
C ILE A 33 12.83 0.54 -11.73
N MET A 34 14.08 0.10 -11.54
CA MET A 34 15.21 0.59 -12.35
C MET A 34 15.02 0.27 -13.84
N LEU A 35 14.46 -0.90 -14.15
CA LEU A 35 14.17 -1.29 -15.53
C LEU A 35 13.05 -0.45 -16.12
N ALA A 36 11.98 -0.19 -15.36
CA ALA A 36 10.89 0.69 -15.77
C ALA A 36 11.37 2.12 -16.07
N ASP A 37 12.26 2.66 -15.25
CA ASP A 37 12.86 3.98 -15.48
C ASP A 37 13.72 4.03 -16.75
N ALA A 38 14.52 3.00 -17.00
CA ALA A 38 15.31 2.89 -18.22
C ALA A 38 14.42 2.77 -19.47
N LEU A 39 13.36 1.96 -19.37
CA LEU A 39 12.40 1.76 -20.46
C LEU A 39 11.54 2.99 -20.73
N MET A 40 11.27 3.85 -19.75
CA MET A 40 10.59 5.13 -20.01
C MET A 40 11.38 6.07 -20.92
N LEU A 41 12.71 5.97 -20.89
CA LEU A 41 13.61 6.79 -21.71
C LEU A 41 13.98 6.10 -23.04
N ASN A 42 13.73 4.80 -23.14
CA ASN A 42 14.02 4.01 -24.33
C ASN A 42 12.82 3.98 -25.28
N ALA A 43 13.07 4.18 -26.57
CA ALA A 43 12.05 4.19 -27.62
C ALA A 43 12.25 3.08 -28.67
N SER A 44 13.00 2.04 -28.35
CA SER A 44 13.38 0.95 -29.25
C SER A 44 12.83 -0.40 -28.79
N VAL A 45 12.72 -0.63 -27.47
CA VAL A 45 12.23 -1.90 -26.94
C VAL A 45 10.72 -2.01 -27.16
N VAL A 46 10.33 -3.06 -27.88
CA VAL A 46 8.96 -3.40 -28.26
C VAL A 46 8.43 -4.57 -27.41
N GLU A 47 9.31 -5.48 -27.00
CA GLU A 47 8.97 -6.67 -26.23
C GLU A 47 9.81 -6.78 -24.95
N LEU A 48 9.14 -7.00 -23.82
CA LEU A 48 9.78 -7.24 -22.54
C LEU A 48 9.23 -8.51 -21.88
N ASP A 49 10.12 -9.44 -21.54
CA ASP A 49 9.81 -10.62 -20.72
C ASP A 49 10.57 -10.53 -19.39
N VAL A 50 9.84 -10.37 -18.30
CA VAL A 50 10.37 -10.38 -16.93
C VAL A 50 9.69 -11.47 -16.11
N GLY A 51 9.15 -12.52 -16.76
CA GLY A 51 8.43 -13.60 -16.11
C GLY A 51 9.25 -14.37 -15.07
N ALA A 52 8.55 -15.03 -14.15
CA ALA A 52 9.10 -15.82 -13.06
C ALA A 52 10.16 -15.07 -12.22
N ASN A 53 9.95 -13.77 -12.02
CA ASN A 53 10.77 -12.94 -11.15
C ASN A 53 9.98 -12.42 -9.93
N PRO A 54 10.64 -12.24 -8.77
CA PRO A 54 10.01 -11.68 -7.57
C PRO A 54 9.87 -10.14 -7.66
N LEU A 55 9.11 -9.66 -8.66
CA LEU A 55 8.93 -8.22 -8.92
C LEU A 55 8.21 -7.50 -7.77
N GLY A 56 7.37 -8.18 -7.01
CA GLY A 56 6.55 -7.57 -5.96
C GLY A 56 5.51 -6.57 -6.50
N SER A 57 4.62 -6.11 -5.62
CA SER A 57 3.56 -5.15 -5.97
C SER A 57 4.11 -3.80 -6.46
N HIS A 58 5.17 -3.30 -5.84
CA HIS A 58 5.81 -2.04 -6.22
C HIS A 58 6.50 -2.10 -7.59
N GLY A 59 7.20 -3.19 -7.89
CA GLY A 59 7.86 -3.36 -9.18
C GLY A 59 6.86 -3.44 -10.33
N VAL A 60 5.78 -4.20 -10.15
CA VAL A 60 4.68 -4.28 -11.12
C VAL A 60 3.98 -2.93 -11.31
N PHE A 61 3.75 -2.19 -10.23
CA PHE A 61 3.16 -0.84 -10.33
C PHE A 61 4.03 0.09 -11.17
N SER A 62 5.35 0.10 -10.97
CA SER A 62 6.27 0.91 -11.79
C SER A 62 6.27 0.49 -13.26
N LEU A 63 6.21 -0.82 -13.57
CA LEU A 63 6.07 -1.30 -14.94
C LEU A 63 4.75 -0.84 -15.58
N ALA A 64 3.65 -0.83 -14.82
CA ALA A 64 2.36 -0.31 -15.28
C ALA A 64 2.39 1.19 -15.57
N VAL A 65 3.07 1.99 -14.72
CA VAL A 65 3.27 3.42 -14.97
C VAL A 65 4.12 3.65 -16.22
N MET A 66 5.18 2.87 -16.42
CA MET A 66 6.01 2.94 -17.61
C MET A 66 5.20 2.61 -18.88
N LEU A 67 4.35 1.58 -18.86
CA LEU A 67 3.44 1.25 -19.97
C LEU A 67 2.52 2.40 -20.35
N GLY A 68 2.08 3.21 -19.39
CA GLY A 68 1.26 4.40 -19.67
C GLY A 68 2.02 5.55 -20.34
N ARG A 69 3.36 5.54 -20.30
CA ARG A 69 4.21 6.62 -20.83
C ARG A 69 5.00 6.19 -22.06
N ASN A 70 5.38 4.92 -22.15
CA ASN A 70 6.11 4.37 -23.28
C ASN A 70 5.11 3.89 -24.34
N ALA A 71 5.19 4.46 -25.54
CA ALA A 71 4.31 4.13 -26.67
C ALA A 71 4.87 3.01 -27.58
N GLN A 72 6.10 2.57 -27.35
CA GLN A 72 6.80 1.59 -28.21
C GLN A 72 6.67 0.16 -27.67
N LEU A 73 6.61 0.01 -26.35
CA LEU A 73 6.44 -1.31 -25.74
C LEU A 73 5.03 -1.84 -26.04
N SER A 74 4.97 -2.90 -26.85
CA SER A 74 3.72 -3.53 -27.29
C SER A 74 3.43 -4.84 -26.58
N SER A 75 4.46 -5.50 -26.04
CA SER A 75 4.36 -6.78 -25.38
C SER A 75 5.10 -6.77 -24.05
N LEU A 76 4.41 -7.13 -22.97
CA LEU A 76 4.96 -7.30 -21.63
C LEU A 76 4.54 -8.66 -21.07
N ASP A 77 5.52 -9.51 -20.77
CA ASP A 77 5.32 -10.77 -20.08
C ASP A 77 5.75 -10.67 -18.61
N ILE A 78 4.79 -10.90 -17.72
CA ILE A 78 4.96 -10.95 -16.26
C ILE A 78 4.42 -12.28 -15.68
N ARG A 79 4.32 -13.33 -16.50
CA ARG A 79 3.80 -14.63 -16.06
C ARG A 79 4.68 -15.21 -14.95
N GLY A 80 4.04 -15.73 -13.90
CA GLY A 80 4.74 -16.32 -12.76
C GLY A 80 5.52 -15.30 -11.91
N CYS A 81 5.34 -14.00 -12.13
CA CYS A 81 5.88 -12.99 -11.22
C CYS A 81 5.11 -13.01 -9.91
N GLU A 82 5.84 -13.01 -8.81
CA GLU A 82 5.24 -12.94 -7.48
C GLU A 82 4.79 -11.50 -7.24
N VAL A 83 3.55 -11.20 -7.64
CA VAL A 83 2.87 -9.97 -7.27
C VAL A 83 2.26 -10.21 -5.90
N GLY A 84 3.10 -10.13 -4.87
CA GLY A 84 2.64 -10.36 -3.49
C GLY A 84 1.37 -9.55 -3.23
N TYR A 85 0.34 -10.21 -2.71
CA TYR A 85 -0.91 -9.59 -2.23
C TYR A 85 -0.63 -8.74 -0.99
N GLY A 86 0.17 -7.69 -1.16
CA GLY A 86 0.35 -6.60 -0.23
C GLY A 86 -0.72 -5.55 -0.46
N TYR A 87 -2.00 -5.94 -0.47
CA TYR A 87 -2.97 -5.01 0.09
C TYR A 87 -2.55 -4.88 1.54
N ALA A 88 -2.13 -3.68 1.91
CA ALA A 88 -2.14 -3.24 3.28
C ALA A 88 -3.36 -3.86 3.97
N ARG A 89 -3.15 -4.67 5.02
CA ARG A 89 -4.21 -4.77 6.02
C ARG A 89 -4.48 -3.31 6.39
N PRO A 90 -5.70 -2.77 6.26
CA PRO A 90 -6.01 -1.53 6.94
C PRO A 90 -5.72 -1.83 8.41
N VAL A 91 -4.60 -1.30 8.90
CA VAL A 91 -4.27 -1.35 10.31
C VAL A 91 -5.36 -0.51 10.97
N ASN A 92 -6.33 -1.18 11.56
CA ASN A 92 -7.37 -0.60 12.40
C ASN A 92 -8.55 0.12 11.69
N THR A 93 -9.47 -0.66 11.11
CA THR A 93 -10.88 -0.23 11.06
C THR A 93 -11.70 -1.16 11.96
N PRO A 94 -12.39 -0.65 13.01
CA PRO A 94 -13.19 -1.48 13.89
C PRO A 94 -14.36 -2.12 13.14
N PRO A 95 -14.81 -3.33 13.52
CA PRO A 95 -15.90 -4.01 12.86
C PRO A 95 -17.20 -3.22 13.03
N LEU A 96 -17.87 -2.90 11.92
CA LEU A 96 -19.21 -2.31 11.95
C LEU A 96 -20.19 -3.30 12.59
N PRO A 97 -20.99 -2.91 13.60
CA PRO A 97 -22.05 -3.75 14.12
C PRO A 97 -23.20 -3.83 13.11
N ALA A 98 -23.63 -5.06 12.82
CA ALA A 98 -24.76 -5.36 11.96
C ALA A 98 -26.09 -4.94 12.62
N HIS A 99 -26.79 -4.03 11.94
CA HIS A 99 -28.25 -3.94 11.78
C HIS A 99 -29.22 -3.87 12.98
N ALA A 100 -30.24 -3.02 12.76
CA ALA A 100 -31.57 -2.92 13.42
C ALA A 100 -31.59 -2.13 14.74
N THR A 101 -32.41 -1.11 14.99
CA THR A 101 -33.60 -0.50 14.34
C THR A 101 -33.86 0.84 15.07
N PRO A 102 -34.45 1.88 14.45
CA PRO A 102 -34.90 3.06 15.17
C PRO A 102 -36.31 2.81 15.71
N THR A 103 -36.54 2.94 17.01
CA THR A 103 -37.91 3.07 17.53
C THR A 103 -37.94 4.12 18.64
N SER A 104 -38.77 5.12 18.37
CA SER A 104 -39.11 6.26 19.18
C SER A 104 -39.71 5.92 20.54
N SER A 105 -39.52 6.89 21.44
CA SER A 105 -40.50 7.36 22.43
C SER A 105 -40.79 6.52 23.67
N SER A 106 -40.70 7.26 24.78
CA SER A 106 -41.67 7.34 25.89
C SER A 106 -41.33 6.65 27.21
N GLN A 107 -41.40 7.49 28.26
CA GLN A 107 -41.64 7.22 29.68
C GLN A 107 -40.43 6.99 30.63
N GLN A 108 -40.04 8.11 31.26
CA GLN A 108 -39.77 8.26 32.71
C GLN A 108 -40.95 7.74 33.56
N PRO A 109 -40.91 7.74 34.92
CA PRO A 109 -39.91 7.34 35.94
C PRO A 109 -40.55 6.38 37.01
N GLN A 110 -39.95 6.28 38.21
CA GLN A 110 -40.47 5.74 39.52
C GLN A 110 -39.96 4.33 39.87
N ARG A 111 -39.60 3.94 41.11
CA ARG A 111 -39.38 4.60 42.41
C ARG A 111 -38.73 3.57 43.37
N THR A 112 -37.98 4.08 44.36
CA THR A 112 -37.77 3.59 45.77
C THR A 112 -37.20 2.18 45.99
N SER A 113 -36.43 1.84 47.02
CA SER A 113 -35.98 2.41 48.31
C SER A 113 -34.61 1.73 48.62
N SER A 114 -33.78 2.02 49.62
CA SER A 114 -33.99 2.35 51.03
C SER A 114 -32.61 2.46 51.70
N GLY A 115 -32.46 3.39 52.64
CA GLY A 115 -31.49 3.37 53.76
C GLY A 115 -30.03 3.69 53.43
N GLU A 116 -29.27 4.44 54.20
CA GLU A 116 -29.49 5.30 55.36
C GLU A 116 -28.12 5.96 55.64
N ASP A 117 -28.13 7.12 56.30
CA ASP A 117 -27.04 7.65 57.13
C ASP A 117 -25.83 8.38 56.51
N GLY A 118 -25.58 9.58 57.06
CA GLY A 118 -24.20 10.05 57.24
C GLY A 118 -23.90 11.50 56.85
N LYS A 119 -24.27 12.43 57.72
CA LYS A 119 -23.82 13.84 57.79
C LYS A 119 -22.36 14.07 57.37
N GLY A 120 -22.07 15.16 56.64
CA GLY A 120 -20.70 15.68 56.56
C GLY A 120 -20.47 16.75 55.50
N VAL A 121 -20.80 18.01 55.81
CA VAL A 121 -20.40 19.19 55.05
C VAL A 121 -18.87 19.32 55.10
N GLY A 122 -18.22 19.43 53.93
CA GLY A 122 -16.77 19.55 53.83
C GLY A 122 -16.33 20.17 52.51
N VAL A 123 -16.51 21.48 52.37
CA VAL A 123 -15.86 22.30 51.34
C VAL A 123 -14.34 22.26 51.57
N ARG A 124 -13.57 21.76 50.61
CA ARG A 124 -12.14 22.13 50.51
C ARG A 124 -11.65 22.18 49.07
N MET A 125 -11.51 23.41 48.60
CA MET A 125 -10.68 23.78 47.44
C MET A 125 -9.25 23.26 47.62
N ARG A 126 -8.67 22.70 46.56
CA ARG A 126 -7.22 22.76 46.32
C ARG A 126 -6.94 23.10 44.85
N ARG A 127 -6.53 24.36 44.65
CA ARG A 127 -5.74 24.80 43.49
C ARG A 127 -4.40 24.09 43.50
N GLY A 128 -3.92 23.73 42.31
CA GLY A 128 -2.52 23.39 42.02
C GLY A 128 -2.48 22.74 40.64
N GLY A 129 -1.67 23.16 39.69
CA GLY A 129 -0.59 24.14 39.64
C GLY A 129 -0.02 24.02 38.23
N ARG A 130 0.29 25.16 37.61
CA ARG A 130 0.74 25.29 36.24
C ARG A 130 2.26 25.43 36.24
N GLY A 131 2.93 24.66 35.38
CA GLY A 131 4.13 25.07 34.66
C GLY A 131 5.48 24.89 35.36
N GLY A 132 6.50 24.71 34.52
CA GLY A 132 7.92 24.75 34.87
C GLY A 132 8.67 23.62 34.21
#